data_AF-A0A6B9Z039-F1
#
_entry.id   AF-A0A6B9Z039-F1
#
_cell.length_a   1.000
_cell.length_b   1.000
_cell.length_c   1.000
_cell.angle_alpha   90.00
_cell.angle_beta   90.00
_cell.angle_gamma   90.00
#
_symmetry.space_group_name_H-M   'P 1'
#
loop_
_entity.id
_entity.type
_entity.pdbx_description
1 polymer ?
#
loop_
_entity_poly.entity_id
_entity_poly.type
_entity_poly.pdbx_seq_one_letter_code
_entity_poly.pdbx_strand_id
1 'polypeptide(L)'
;MKTTHHLTLLCGLILIALCSVIRYQIGRRRFNRRGVGGLQHFHTYQKYVVVTTLERIIMIVANLCGLAGLVLLAVAGINHLKF
;
A
#
# COMPACT_ATOMS: atom_id res chain seq x y z
N MET A 1 29.99 5.60 0.80
CA MET A 1 29.11 4.82 1.71
C MET A 1 27.99 5.62 2.37
N LYS A 2 28.13 6.92 2.65
CA LYS A 2 27.02 7.73 3.23
C LYS A 2 25.86 7.98 2.25
N THR A 3 26.16 8.23 0.98
CA THR A 3 25.17 8.50 -0.08
C THR A 3 24.22 7.31 -0.32
N THR A 4 24.74 6.08 -0.28
CA THR A 4 23.95 4.85 -0.42
C THR A 4 22.96 4.65 0.73
N HIS A 5 23.32 5.08 1.95
CA HIS A 5 22.45 4.97 3.11
C HIS A 5 21.25 5.94 3.02
N HIS A 6 21.52 7.20 2.67
CA HIS A 6 20.45 8.19 2.46
C HIS A 6 19.49 7.76 1.35
N LEU A 7 20.00 7.18 0.25
CA LEU A 7 19.17 6.65 -0.83
C LEU A 7 18.26 5.51 -0.34
N THR A 8 18.80 4.57 0.45
CA THR A 8 18.00 3.44 0.97
C THR A 8 16.87 3.91 1.90
N LEU A 9 17.13 4.91 2.75
CA LEU A 9 16.10 5.51 3.61
C LEU A 9 15.00 6.20 2.79
N LEU A 10 15.41 7.00 1.80
CA LEU A 10 14.48 7.76 0.96
C LEU A 10 13.59 6.81 0.13
N CYS A 11 14.18 5.78 -0.48
CA CYS A 11 13.42 4.74 -1.19
C CYS A 11 12.46 3.99 -0.27
N GLY A 12 12.90 3.62 0.94
CA GLY A 12 12.06 2.95 1.94
C GLY A 12 10.86 3.80 2.35
N LEU A 13 11.08 5.09 2.63
CA LEU A 13 10.01 6.04 2.98
C LEU A 13 9.02 6.24 1.83
N ILE A 14 9.50 6.38 0.59
CA ILE A 14 8.64 6.52 -0.59
C ILE A 14 7.76 5.28 -0.77
N LEU A 15 8.31 4.07 -0.63
CA LEU A 15 7.56 2.82 -0.76
C LEU A 15 6.45 2.71 0.30
N ILE A 16 6.75 3.09 1.54
CA ILE A 16 5.75 3.09 2.64
C ILE A 16 4.67 4.14 2.39
N ALA A 17 5.04 5.35 1.96
CA ALA A 17 4.09 6.40 1.63
C ALA A 17 3.18 5.98 0.48
N LEU A 18 3.73 5.39 -0.58
CA LEU A 18 2.99 4.93 -1.75
C LEU A 18 2.02 3.79 -1.39
N CYS A 19 2.46 2.81 -0.60
CA CYS A 19 1.61 1.75 -0.06
C CYS A 19 0.42 2.34 0.74
N SER A 20 0.69 3.32 1.60
CA SER A 20 -0.31 3.96 2.46
C SER A 20 -1.34 4.73 1.63
N VAL A 21 -0.89 5.49 0.62
CA VAL A 21 -1.77 6.23 -0.28
C VAL A 21 -2.67 5.28 -1.07
N ILE A 22 -2.13 4.19 -1.62
CA ILE A 22 -2.93 3.21 -2.37
C ILE A 22 -4.00 2.59 -1.46
N ARG A 23 -3.61 2.13 -0.27
CA ARG A 23 -4.55 1.54 0.71
C ARG A 23 -5.63 2.53 1.11
N TYR A 24 -5.27 3.79 1.34
CA TYR A 24 -6.23 4.85 1.67
C TYR A 24 -7.20 5.11 0.51
N GLN A 25 -6.71 5.23 -0.72
CA GLN A 25 -7.58 5.47 -1.88
C GLN A 25 -8.56 4.32 -2.11
N ILE A 26 -8.12 3.06 -1.98
CA ILE A 26 -9.01 1.90 -2.10
C ILE A 26 -10.01 1.88 -0.93
N GLY A 27 -9.56 2.12 0.30
CA GLY A 27 -10.43 2.22 1.48
C GLY A 27 -11.50 3.29 1.32
N ARG A 28 -11.12 4.48 0.83
CA ARG A 28 -12.03 5.58 0.54
C ARG A 28 -13.05 5.20 -0.54
N ARG A 29 -12.62 4.60 -1.64
CA ARG A 29 -13.52 4.11 -2.70
C ARG A 29 -14.51 3.06 -2.17
N ARG A 30 -14.02 2.13 -1.34
CA ARG A 30 -14.87 1.11 -0.70
C ARG A 30 -15.88 1.73 0.25
N PHE A 31 -15.48 2.74 1.03
CA PHE A 31 -16.35 3.47 1.95
C PHE A 31 -17.43 4.24 1.18
N ASN A 32 -17.05 4.98 0.14
CA ASN A 32 -18.00 5.77 -0.66
C ASN A 32 -19.05 4.91 -1.39
N ARG A 33 -18.80 3.62 -1.59
CA ARG A 33 -19.77 2.67 -2.17
C ARG A 33 -20.66 1.99 -1.13
N ARG A 34 -20.45 2.20 0.16
CA ARG A 34 -21.29 1.62 1.21
C ARG A 34 -22.53 2.49 1.41
N GLY A 35 -23.69 1.84 1.46
CA GLY A 35 -24.95 2.49 1.81
C GLY A 35 -25.18 2.53 3.33
N VAL A 36 -26.39 2.93 3.73
CA VAL A 36 -26.83 3.04 5.13
C VAL A 36 -26.66 1.72 5.91
N GLY A 37 -26.80 0.58 5.24
CA GLY A 37 -26.58 -0.76 5.83
C GLY A 37 -25.12 -1.24 5.83
N GLY A 38 -24.14 -0.41 5.47
CA GLY A 38 -22.72 -0.78 5.42
C GLY A 38 -22.33 -1.74 4.28
N LEU A 39 -23.29 -2.22 3.49
CA LEU A 39 -23.10 -3.07 2.32
C LEU A 39 -22.64 -2.25 1.11
N GLN A 40 -21.67 -2.79 0.36
CA GLN A 40 -21.21 -2.19 -0.88
C GLN A 40 -22.29 -2.33 -1.95
N HIS A 41 -22.72 -1.20 -2.51
CA HIS A 41 -23.70 -1.17 -3.58
C HIS A 41 -23.01 -1.17 -4.96
N PHE A 42 -23.44 -2.09 -5.83
CA PHE A 42 -23.02 -2.17 -7.22
C PHE A 42 -24.24 -2.30 -8.12
N HIS A 43 -24.23 -1.61 -9.26
CA HIS A 43 -25.36 -1.63 -10.20
C HIS A 43 -25.53 -2.96 -10.93
N THR A 44 -24.45 -3.72 -11.13
CA THR A 44 -24.47 -5.01 -11.82
C THR A 44 -23.48 -5.97 -11.18
N TYR A 45 -23.80 -7.26 -11.25
CA TYR A 45 -22.94 -8.34 -10.74
C TYR A 45 -21.56 -8.36 -11.43
N GLN A 46 -21.51 -8.12 -12.75
CA GLN A 46 -20.24 -8.05 -13.48
C GLN A 46 -19.34 -6.91 -12.96
N LYS A 47 -19.91 -5.73 -12.69
CA LYS A 47 -19.14 -4.61 -12.10
C LYS A 47 -18.63 -4.96 -10.71
N TYR A 48 -19.43 -5.65 -9.90
CA TYR A 48 -18.98 -6.15 -8.59
C TYR A 48 -17.73 -7.03 -8.73
N VAL A 49 -17.78 -8.06 -9.57
CA VAL A 49 -16.67 -9.01 -9.75
C VAL A 49 -15.41 -8.30 -10.25
N VAL A 50 -15.52 -7.48 -11.29
CA VAL A 50 -14.36 -6.80 -11.90
C VAL A 50 -13.72 -5.82 -10.92
N VAL A 51 -14.52 -4.95 -10.29
CA VAL A 51 -13.99 -3.92 -9.37
C VAL A 51 -13.38 -4.55 -8.13
N THR A 52 -14.05 -5.53 -7.52
CA THR A 52 -13.52 -6.17 -6.30
C THR A 52 -12.25 -6.97 -6.59
N THR A 53 -12.17 -7.64 -7.74
CA THR A 53 -10.97 -8.39 -8.15
C THR A 53 -9.80 -7.44 -8.38
N LEU A 54 -10.00 -6.34 -9.12
CA LEU A 54 -8.97 -5.32 -9.33
C LEU A 54 -8.50 -4.69 -8.02
N GLU A 55 -9.43 -4.30 -7.14
CA GLU A 55 -9.08 -3.77 -5.82
C GLU A 55 -8.29 -4.78 -4.99
N ARG A 56 -8.61 -6.08 -5.08
CA ARG A 56 -7.86 -7.12 -4.37
C ARG A 56 -6.43 -7.25 -4.92
N ILE A 57 -6.26 -7.26 -6.24
CA ILE A 57 -4.94 -7.30 -6.88
C ILE A 57 -4.11 -6.08 -6.47
N ILE A 58 -4.68 -4.87 -6.55
CA ILE A 58 -3.97 -3.64 -6.17
C ILE A 58 -3.62 -3.65 -4.67
N MET A 59 -4.50 -4.17 -3.81
CA MET A 59 -4.20 -4.32 -2.38
C MET A 59 -3.06 -5.32 -2.12
N ILE A 60 -2.97 -6.40 -2.88
CA ILE A 60 -1.84 -7.36 -2.79
C ILE A 60 -0.55 -6.65 -3.20
N VAL A 61 -0.54 -5.94 -4.33
CA VAL A 61 0.63 -5.18 -4.80
C VAL A 61 1.04 -4.11 -3.77
N ALA A 62 0.07 -3.40 -3.19
CA ALA A 62 0.34 -2.42 -2.14
C ALA A 62 0.97 -3.08 -0.90
N ASN A 63 0.47 -4.24 -0.48
CA ASN A 63 1.05 -4.98 0.65
C ASN A 63 2.49 -5.42 0.37
N LEU A 64 2.77 -5.95 -0.83
CA LEU A 64 4.13 -6.34 -1.22
C LEU A 64 5.07 -5.13 -1.24
N CYS A 65 4.60 -3.99 -1.78
CA CYS A 65 5.32 -2.73 -1.78
C CYS A 65 5.63 -2.24 -0.35
N GLY A 66 4.63 -2.28 0.55
CA GLY A 66 4.82 -1.93 1.95
C GLY A 66 5.79 -2.86 2.67
N LEU A 67 5.74 -4.17 2.39
CA LEU A 67 6.66 -5.14 2.97
C LEU A 67 8.10 -4.90 2.49
N ALA A 68 8.29 -4.63 1.20
CA ALA A 68 9.60 -4.26 0.65
C ALA A 68 10.15 -2.96 1.27
N GLY A 69 9.30 -1.94 1.44
CA GLY A 69 9.67 -0.69 2.12
C GLY A 69 10.08 -0.91 3.57
N LEU A 70 9.35 -1.74 4.32
CA LEU A 70 9.68 -2.12 5.69
C LEU A 70 11.03 -2.82 5.79
N VAL A 71 11.29 -3.78 4.91
CA VAL A 71 12.58 -4.50 4.86
C VAL A 71 13.73 -3.53 4.59
N LEU A 72 13.58 -2.62 3.62
CA LEU A 72 14.61 -1.62 3.31
C LEU A 72 14.91 -0.69 4.49
N LEU A 73 13.88 -0.23 5.20
CA LEU A 73 14.06 0.60 6.40
C LEU A 73 14.73 -0.19 7.54
N ALA A 74 14.37 -1.46 7.72
CA ALA A 74 15.01 -2.32 8.72
C ALA A 74 16.51 -2.52 8.42
N VAL A 75 16.87 -2.79 7.16
CA VAL A 75 18.28 -2.88 6.74
C VAL A 75 19.01 -1.57 6.96
N ALA A 76 18.40 -0.43 6.60
CA ALA A 76 19.00 0.88 6.82
C ALA A 76 19.23 1.18 8.32
N GLY A 77 18.31 0.75 9.19
CA GLY A 77 18.43 0.87 10.64
C GLY A 77 19.53 -0.01 11.23
N ILE A 78 19.61 -1.29 10.82
CA ILE A 78 20.68 -2.20 11.25
C ILE A 78 22.05 -1.66 10.82
N ASN A 79 22.15 -1.13 9.60
CA ASN A 79 23.38 -0.53 9.11
C ASN A 79 23.80 0.69 9.93
N HIS A 80 22.86 1.45 10.49
CA HIS A 80 23.18 2.57 11.39
C HIS A 80 23.68 2.09 12.76
N LEU A 81 23.16 0.97 13.29
CA LEU A 81 23.55 0.44 14.62
C LEU A 81 24.94 -0.26 14.62
N LYS A 82 25.44 -0.66 13.45
CA LYS A 82 26.75 -1.33 13.31
C LYS A 82 27.95 -0.38 13.26
N PHE A 83 27.73 0.94 13.32
CA PHE A 83 28.80 1.96 13.35
C PHE A 83 28.82 2.70 14.68
#